data_AF-V7HLJ9-F1
#
_entry.id   AF-V7HLJ9-F1
#
_cell.length_a   1.000
_cell.length_b   1.000
_cell.length_c   1.000
_cell.angle_alpha   90.00
_cell.angle_beta   90.00
_cell.angle_gamma   90.00
#
_symmetry.space_group_name_H-M   'P 1'
#
loop_
_entity.id
_entity.type
_entity.pdbx_description
1 polymer ?
#
loop_
_entity_poly.entity_id
_entity_poly.type
_entity_poly.pdbx_seq_one_letter_code
_entity_poly.pdbx_strand_id
1 'polypeptide(L)' 'MTEEQIKHMVSRFLTWKIPATFNPDNGITNVPMYVVDSKIMRRDQSGTNLFDGEQAEEMIRHMLEGLPE' A
#
# COMPACT_ATOMS: atom_id res chain seq x y z
N MET A 1 -21.39 -5.46 -2.59
CA MET A 1 -20.73 -4.36 -1.86
C MET A 1 -21.28 -3.04 -2.39
N THR A 2 -21.49 -2.00 -1.56
CA THR A 2 -21.90 -0.67 -2.05
C THR A 2 -20.70 0.16 -2.50
N GLU A 3 -20.96 1.23 -3.27
CA GLU A 3 -19.91 2.15 -3.74
C GLU A 3 -19.22 2.89 -2.58
N GLU A 4 -19.96 3.24 -1.53
CA GLU A 4 -19.41 3.86 -0.33
C GLU A 4 -18.49 2.90 0.43
N GLN A 5 -18.85 1.61 0.49
CA GLN A 5 -18.01 0.59 1.09
C GLN A 5 -16.70 0.41 0.31
N ILE A 6 -16.78 0.38 -1.03
CA ILE A 6 -15.59 0.28 -1.90
C ILE A 6 -14.68 1.50 -1.70
N LYS A 7 -15.22 2.72 -1.72
CA LYS A 7 -14.45 3.95 -1.46
C LYS A 7 -13.80 3.95 -0.08
N HIS A 8 -14.50 3.45 0.93
CA HIS A 8 -13.92 3.28 2.26
C HIS A 8 -12.76 2.28 2.25
N MET A 9 -12.90 1.15 1.56
CA MET A 9 -11.82 0.15 1.41
C MET A 9 -10.61 0.74 0.70
N VAL A 10 -10.78 1.54 -0.36
CA VAL A 10 -9.69 2.24 -1.07
C VAL A 10 -8.92 3.14 -0.12
N SER A 11 -9.62 3.98 0.65
CA SER A 11 -9.01 4.88 1.63
C SER A 11 -8.22 4.11 2.71
N ARG A 12 -8.77 2.99 3.19
CA ARG A 12 -8.10 2.12 4.15
C ARG A 12 -6.86 1.47 3.56
N PHE A 13 -6.91 1.02 2.32
CA PHE A 13 -5.79 0.40 1.62
C PHE A 13 -4.64 1.40 1.39
N LEU A 14 -4.95 2.59 0.88
CA LEU A 14 -3.94 3.63 0.62
C LEU A 14 -3.27 4.17 1.88
N THR A 15 -3.87 4.01 3.05
CA THR A 15 -3.31 4.44 4.34
C THR A 15 -2.69 3.29 5.14
N TRP A 16 -2.80 2.06 4.65
CA TRP A 16 -2.24 0.90 5.31
C TRP A 16 -0.71 0.95 5.27
N LYS A 17 -0.08 0.77 6.44
CA LYS A 17 1.38 0.67 6.53
C LYS A 17 1.80 -0.72 6.07
N ILE A 18 2.72 -0.75 5.11
CA ILE A 18 3.30 -1.99 4.61
C ILE A 18 3.99 -2.72 5.79
N PRO A 19 3.73 -4.03 6.00
CA PRO A 19 4.37 -4.79 7.06
C PRO A 19 5.90 -4.80 6.93
N ALA A 20 6.61 -4.81 8.06
CA ALA A 20 8.08 -4.79 8.07
C ALA A 20 8.72 -6.01 7.38
N THR A 21 7.99 -7.12 7.28
CA THR A 21 8.42 -8.36 6.61
C THR A 21 8.08 -8.39 5.12
N PHE A 22 7.45 -7.35 4.57
CA PHE A 22 7.16 -7.27 3.15
C PHE A 22 8.46 -7.09 2.36
N ASN A 23 8.83 -8.12 1.61
CA ASN A 23 10.03 -8.15 0.79
C ASN A 23 9.63 -8.63 -0.60
N PRO A 24 9.19 -7.72 -1.49
CA PRO A 24 8.70 -8.11 -2.81
C PRO A 24 9.86 -8.62 -3.65
N ASP A 25 9.76 -9.85 -4.13
CA ASP A 25 10.64 -10.34 -5.17
C ASP A 25 10.44 -9.50 -6.45
N ASN A 26 11.48 -9.37 -7.30
CA ASN A 26 11.51 -8.61 -8.56
C ASN A 26 11.91 -7.10 -8.53
N GLY A 27 12.78 -6.68 -7.62
CA GLY A 27 13.60 -5.46 -7.83
C GLY A 27 13.13 -4.17 -7.15
N ILE A 28 12.20 -4.24 -6.19
CA ILE A 28 11.87 -3.12 -5.29
C ILE A 28 12.69 -3.29 -4.00
N THR A 29 13.81 -2.57 -3.89
CA THR A 29 14.63 -2.55 -2.68
C THR A 29 14.10 -1.53 -1.68
N ASN A 30 13.61 -1.99 -0.53
CA ASN A 30 13.30 -1.10 0.59
C ASN A 30 14.62 -0.68 1.29
N VAL A 31 14.92 0.62 1.28
CA VAL A 31 16.04 1.23 2.03
C VAL A 31 15.48 2.05 3.19
N PRO A 32 15.16 1.41 4.33
CA PRO A 32 14.44 2.08 5.41
C PRO A 32 15.33 3.05 6.19
N MET A 33 16.65 2.92 6.12
CA MET A 33 17.60 3.73 6.88
C MET A 33 18.35 4.67 5.94
N TYR A 34 18.42 5.94 6.27
CA TYR A 34 19.13 6.95 5.48
C TYR A 34 19.79 7.99 6.39
N VAL A 35 20.81 8.68 5.89
CA VAL A 35 21.58 9.69 6.64
C VAL A 35 21.20 11.09 6.17
N VAL A 36 20.88 11.97 7.12
CA VAL A 36 20.69 13.42 6.90
C VAL A 36 21.51 14.15 7.96
N ASP A 37 22.41 15.03 7.56
CA ASP A 37 23.26 15.83 8.47
C ASP A 37 23.93 15.01 9.57
N SER A 38 24.52 13.86 9.20
CA SER A 38 25.17 12.90 10.10
C SER A 38 24.25 12.22 11.13
N LYS A 39 22.93 12.32 10.96
CA LYS A 39 21.93 11.60 11.77
C LYS A 39 21.33 10.46 10.97
N ILE A 40 21.22 9.31 11.60
CA ILE A 40 20.51 8.15 11.03
C ILE A 40 19.01 8.36 11.24
N MET A 41 18.26 8.39 10.14
CA MET A 41 16.81 8.51 10.12
C MET A 41 16.19 7.26 9.51
N ARG A 42 14.95 6.96 9.92
CA ARG A 42 14.15 5.86 9.37
C ARG A 42 13.01 6.40 8.52
N ARG A 43 12.90 5.92 7.28
CA ARG A 43 11.73 6.10 6.41
C ARG A 43 10.75 4.97 6.68
N ASP A 44 9.67 5.29 7.39
CA ASP A 44 8.50 4.42 7.41
C ASP A 44 7.66 4.76 6.18
N GLN A 45 7.64 3.88 5.19
CA GLN A 45 6.75 4.02 4.05
C GLN A 45 5.31 3.74 4.51
N SER A 46 4.44 4.73 4.43
CA SER A 46 3.02 4.61 4.69
C SER A 46 2.27 4.77 3.39
N GLY A 47 1.31 3.87 3.14
CA GLY A 47 0.61 3.87 1.87
C GLY A 47 1.52 3.41 0.75
N THR A 48 0.87 2.82 -0.24
CA THR A 48 1.54 2.34 -1.42
C THR A 48 2.02 3.58 -2.18
N ASN A 49 3.32 3.82 -2.29
CA ASN A 49 3.85 4.50 -3.49
C ASN A 49 3.79 3.55 -4.71
N LEU A 50 2.92 2.54 -4.67
CA LEU A 50 2.77 1.51 -5.70
C LEU A 50 1.52 1.78 -6.55
N PHE A 51 0.44 2.27 -5.94
CA PHE A 51 -0.83 2.57 -6.58
C PHE A 51 -1.35 3.96 -6.23
N ASP A 52 -1.93 4.63 -7.23
CA ASP A 52 -2.81 5.79 -7.01
C ASP A 52 -4.23 5.36 -6.62
N GLY A 53 -5.13 6.34 -6.44
CA GLY A 53 -6.50 6.08 -6.01
C GLY A 53 -7.32 5.25 -6.99
N GLU A 54 -7.11 5.45 -8.30
CA GLU A 54 -7.83 4.74 -9.35
C GLU A 54 -7.34 3.29 -9.42
N GLN A 55 -6.01 3.09 -9.41
CA GLN A 55 -5.40 1.77 -9.40
C GLN A 55 -5.79 0.95 -8.16
N ALA A 56 -5.86 1.58 -6.98
CA ALA A 56 -6.32 0.92 -5.76
C ALA A 56 -7.81 0.52 -5.83
N GLU A 57 -8.64 1.34 -6.49
CA GLU A 57 -10.05 1.02 -6.71
C GLU A 57 -10.23 -0.17 -7.65
N GLU A 58 -9.53 -0.18 -8.79
CA GLU A 58 -9.54 -1.31 -9.73
C GLU A 58 -9.12 -2.61 -9.06
N MET A 59 -8.05 -2.57 -8.26
CA MET A 59 -7.56 -3.73 -7.52
C MET A 59 -8.61 -4.24 -6.50
N ILE A 60 -9.26 -3.35 -5.76
CA ILE A 60 -10.32 -3.75 -4.83
C ILE A 60 -11.51 -4.35 -5.57
N ARG A 61 -11.95 -3.75 -6.68
CA ARG A 61 -13.04 -4.29 -7.49
C ARG A 61 -12.70 -5.69 -8.02
N HIS A 62 -11.47 -5.90 -8.49
CA HIS A 62 -10.99 -7.21 -8.93
C HIS A 62 -11.08 -8.27 -7.82
N MET A 63 -10.70 -7.94 -6.58
CA MET A 63 -10.84 -8.88 -5.45
C MET A 63 -12.30 -9.21 -5.15
N LEU A 64 -13.19 -8.22 -5.25
CA LEU A 64 -14.61 -8.39 -4.94
C LEU A 64 -15.34 -9.27 -5.96
N GLU A 65 -14.93 -9.24 -7.24
CA GLU A 65 -15.47 -10.14 -8.27
C GLU A 65 -15.19 -11.61 -7.97
N GLY A 66 -14.07 -11.92 -7.29
CA GLY A 66 -13.67 -13.28 -6.94
C GLY A 66 -14.16 -13.77 -5.57
N LEU A 67 -15.01 -13.00 -4.87
CA LEU A 67 -15.49 -13.43 -3.56
C LEU A 67 -16.43 -14.64 -3.68
N PRO A 68 -16.20 -15.71 -2.90
CA PRO A 68 -17.15 -16.82 -2.81
C PRO A 68 -18.46 -16.36 -2.17
N GLU A 69 -19.55 -17.07 -2.48
CA GLU A 69 -20.87 -16.85 -1.86
C GLU A 69 -20.89 -17.15 -0.36
#